data_AF-A0A2Z5N8B2-F1
#
_entry.id   AF-A0A2Z5N8B2-F1
#
_cell.length_a   1.000
_cell.length_b   1.000
_cell.length_c   1.000
_cell.angle_alpha   90.00
_cell.angle_beta   90.00
_cell.angle_gamma   90.00
#
_symmetry.space_group_name_H-M   'P 1'
#
loop_
_entity.id
_entity.type
_entity.pdbx_description
1 polymer ?
#
loop_
_entity_poly.entity_id
_entity_poly.type
_entity_poly.pdbx_seq_one_letter_code
_entity_poly.pdbx_strand_id
1 'polypeptide(L)'
;MFEALDAKITADLNQLAATCAADPDGRRIAAIVSALDETARRVKAHWTSAPDQASRTDASVLHEGLLAAREIVLDTSAQAAAS
;
A
#
# COMPACT_ATOMS: atom_id res chain seq x y z
N MET A 1 -11.83 -14.77 -4.94
CA MET A 1 -11.03 -14.06 -5.96
C MET A 1 -9.51 -14.16 -5.74
N PHE A 2 -9.02 -14.79 -4.66
CA PHE A 2 -7.57 -14.89 -4.37
C PHE A 2 -7.05 -16.33 -4.17
N GLU A 3 -7.79 -17.36 -4.63
CA GLU A 3 -7.51 -18.78 -4.33
C GLU A 3 -6.13 -19.30 -4.80
N ALA A 4 -5.39 -18.53 -5.61
CA ALA A 4 -4.04 -18.86 -6.07
C ALA A 4 -2.90 -18.28 -5.19
N LEU A 5 -3.22 -17.48 -4.16
CA LEU A 5 -2.24 -16.88 -3.26
C LEU A 5 -2.12 -17.71 -1.97
N ASP A 6 -0.96 -17.62 -1.32
CA ASP A 6 -0.76 -18.15 0.04
C ASP A 6 -1.97 -17.80 0.93
N ALA A 7 -2.44 -18.76 1.73
CA ALA A 7 -3.68 -18.63 2.49
C ALA A 7 -3.71 -17.39 3.39
N LYS A 8 -2.55 -16.94 3.88
CA LYS A 8 -2.45 -15.71 4.69
C LYS A 8 -2.65 -14.46 3.84
N ILE A 9 -2.01 -14.39 2.68
CA ILE A 9 -2.15 -13.27 1.75
C ILE A 9 -3.62 -13.13 1.32
N THR A 10 -4.26 -14.26 1.01
CA THR A 10 -5.69 -14.29 0.69
C THR A 10 -6.56 -13.74 1.82
N ALA A 11 -6.30 -14.15 3.07
CA ALA A 11 -7.04 -13.66 4.22
C ALA A 11 -6.86 -12.15 4.43
N ASP A 12 -5.63 -11.65 4.30
CA ASP A 12 -5.31 -10.23 4.46
C ASP A 12 -5.99 -9.38 3.36
N LEU A 13 -5.96 -9.84 2.10
CA LEU A 13 -6.64 -9.15 1.00
C LEU A 13 -8.16 -9.16 1.16
N ASN A 14 -8.75 -10.25 1.66
CA ASN A 14 -10.18 -10.28 1.98
C ASN A 14 -10.53 -9.29 3.09
N GLN A 15 -9.69 -9.17 4.12
CA GLN A 15 -9.90 -8.19 5.20
C GLN A 15 -9.75 -6.74 4.69
N LEU A 16 -8.82 -6.49 3.75
CA LEU A 16 -8.69 -5.20 3.09
C LEU A 16 -9.93 -4.88 2.24
N ALA A 17 -10.44 -5.85 1.48
CA ALA A 17 -11.68 -5.70 0.70
C ALA A 17 -12.88 -5.37 1.60
N ALA A 18 -13.03 -6.08 2.72
CA ALA A 18 -14.07 -5.78 3.72
C ALA A 18 -13.92 -4.37 4.31
N THR A 19 -12.68 -3.92 4.53
CA THR A 19 -12.38 -2.56 4.98
C THR A 19 -12.80 -1.51 3.94
N CYS A 20 -12.57 -1.78 2.64
CA CYS A 20 -12.99 -0.90 1.55
C CYS A 20 -14.51 -0.84 1.43
N ALA A 21 -15.20 -1.98 1.51
CA ALA A 21 -16.66 -2.04 1.44
C ALA A 21 -17.34 -1.29 2.61
N ALA A 22 -16.68 -1.22 3.77
CA ALA A 22 -17.13 -0.48 4.94
C ALA A 22 -16.83 1.05 4.87
N ASP A 23 -16.28 1.56 3.77
CA ASP A 23 -15.93 2.98 3.56
C ASP A 23 -16.72 3.60 2.38
N PRO A 24 -18.04 3.77 2.50
CA PRO A 24 -18.90 4.15 1.38
C PRO A 24 -18.65 5.55 0.84
N ASP A 25 -18.03 6.45 1.62
CA ASP A 25 -17.65 7.79 1.18
C ASP A 25 -16.18 7.88 0.71
N GLY A 26 -15.45 6.76 0.75
CA GLY A 26 -14.06 6.64 0.28
C GLY A 26 -13.04 7.44 1.09
N ARG A 27 -13.44 8.07 2.22
CA ARG A 27 -12.55 8.95 2.98
C ARG A 27 -11.45 8.19 3.68
N ARG A 28 -11.74 7.00 4.20
CA ARG A 28 -10.74 6.16 4.87
C ARG A 28 -9.71 5.67 3.86
N ILE A 29 -10.14 5.20 2.70
CA ILE A 29 -9.24 4.76 1.63
C ILE A 29 -8.38 5.93 1.12
N ALA A 30 -8.97 7.10 0.89
CA ALA A 30 -8.21 8.29 0.50
C ALA A 30 -7.15 8.69 1.54
N ALA A 31 -7.47 8.60 2.84
CA ALA A 31 -6.51 8.87 3.91
C ALA A 31 -5.36 7.84 3.94
N ILE A 32 -5.65 6.56 3.72
CA ILE A 32 -4.63 5.50 3.65
C ILE A 32 -3.68 5.75 2.47
N VAL A 33 -4.24 6.00 1.28
CA VAL A 33 -3.45 6.30 0.07
C VAL A 33 -2.57 7.53 0.30
N SER A 34 -3.14 8.59 0.87
CA SER A 34 -2.39 9.81 1.17
C SER A 34 -1.23 9.58 2.15
N ALA A 35 -1.46 8.77 3.20
CA ALA A 35 -0.41 8.42 4.17
C ALA A 35 0.71 7.60 3.53
N LEU A 36 0.39 6.66 2.64
CA LEU A 36 1.37 5.88 1.89
C LEU A 36 2.20 6.76 0.95
N ASP A 37 1.55 7.66 0.20
CA ASP A 37 2.22 8.62 -0.69
C ASP A 37 3.12 9.60 0.07
N GLU A 38 2.66 10.12 1.21
CA GLU A 38 3.47 10.98 2.06
C GLU A 38 4.69 10.24 2.60
N THR A 39 4.50 9.01 3.07
CA THR A 39 5.60 8.19 3.60
C THR A 39 6.61 7.87 2.50
N ALA A 40 6.16 7.51 1.29
CA ALA A 40 7.04 7.26 0.16
C ALA A 40 7.89 8.51 -0.18
N ARG A 41 7.27 9.69 -0.20
CA ARG A 41 8.00 10.97 -0.40
C ARG A 41 9.05 11.20 0.69
N ARG A 42 8.74 10.93 1.96
CA ARG A 42 9.69 11.06 3.07
C ARG A 42 10.85 10.06 2.96
N VAL A 43 10.59 8.82 2.58
CA VAL A 43 11.63 7.80 2.36
C VAL A 43 12.54 8.19 1.19
N LYS A 44 11.98 8.70 0.10
CA LYS A 44 12.76 9.23 -1.02
C LYS A 44 13.64 10.43 -0.62
N ALA A 45 13.16 11.29 0.26
CA ALA A 45 13.97 12.37 0.83
C ALA A 45 15.07 11.84 1.76
N HIS A 46 14.80 10.78 2.54
CA HIS A 46 15.82 10.12 3.35
C HIS A 46 16.94 9.52 2.49
N TRP A 47 16.59 8.88 1.35
CA TRP A 47 17.54 8.28 0.41
C TRP A 47 18.64 9.24 -0.04
N THR A 48 18.32 10.52 -0.30
CA THR A 48 19.33 11.52 -0.74
C THR A 48 20.30 11.90 0.37
N SER A 49 19.89 11.75 1.63
CA SER A 49 20.71 12.04 2.82
C SER A 49 21.40 10.81 3.42
N ALA A 50 21.18 9.63 2.85
CA ALA A 50 21.65 8.37 3.43
C ALA A 50 23.20 8.24 3.39
N PRO A 51 23.82 7.74 4.48
CA PRO A 51 25.27 7.79 4.68
C PRO A 51 26.05 6.78 3.82
N ASP A 52 25.43 5.67 3.44
CA ASP A 52 26.07 4.57 2.72
C ASP A 52 25.13 3.92 1.69
N GLN A 53 25.69 3.02 0.88
CA GLN A 53 24.98 2.34 -0.20
C GLN A 53 23.95 1.31 0.32
N ALA A 54 24.16 0.71 1.49
CA ALA A 54 23.22 -0.22 2.09
C ALA A 54 21.94 0.53 2.49
N SER A 55 22.09 1.64 3.20
CA SER A 55 21.00 2.53 3.60
C SER A 55 20.21 3.08 2.42
N ARG A 56 20.89 3.40 1.30
CA ARG A 56 20.22 3.78 0.04
C ARG A 56 19.42 2.64 -0.56
N THR A 57 19.97 1.43 -0.54
CA THR A 57 19.28 0.23 -1.03
C THR A 57 18.02 -0.04 -0.21
N ASP A 58 18.13 0.01 1.12
CA ASP A 58 17.00 -0.19 2.03
C ASP A 58 15.90 0.86 1.81
N ALA A 59 16.30 2.13 1.68
CA ALA A 59 15.36 3.21 1.36
C ALA A 59 14.69 3.03 -0.01
N SER A 60 15.41 2.55 -1.03
CA SER A 60 14.81 2.22 -2.34
C SER A 60 13.79 1.07 -2.22
N VAL A 61 14.12 -0.01 -1.51
CA VAL A 61 13.21 -1.15 -1.31
C VAL A 61 11.94 -0.70 -0.58
N LEU A 62 12.09 0.08 0.49
CA LEU A 62 10.96 0.60 1.25
C LEU A 62 10.10 1.55 0.42
N HIS A 63 10.70 2.42 -0.39
CA HIS A 63 9.99 3.31 -1.30
C HIS A 63 9.11 2.53 -2.28
N GLU A 64 9.68 1.55 -2.98
CA GLU A 64 8.93 0.71 -3.92
C GLU A 64 7.84 -0.10 -3.21
N GLY A 65 8.11 -0.61 -2.01
CA GLY A 65 7.13 -1.32 -1.19
C GLY A 65 5.92 -0.46 -0.81
N LEU A 66 6.15 0.81 -0.47
CA LEU A 66 5.07 1.77 -0.16
C LEU A 66 4.21 2.08 -1.39
N LEU A 67 4.83 2.22 -2.56
CA LEU A 67 4.11 2.41 -3.82
C LEU A 67 3.28 1.17 -4.18
N ALA A 68 3.85 -0.03 -4.05
CA ALA A 68 3.14 -1.28 -4.28
C ALA A 68 1.96 -1.44 -3.32
N ALA A 69 2.14 -1.14 -2.02
CA ALA A 69 1.05 -1.17 -1.04
C ALA A 69 -0.08 -0.20 -1.40
N ARG A 70 0.27 1.01 -1.88
CA ARG A 70 -0.71 1.99 -2.35
C ARG A 70 -1.54 1.45 -3.52
N GLU A 71 -0.89 0.84 -4.51
CA GLU A 71 -1.58 0.25 -5.65
C GLU A 71 -2.48 -0.92 -5.25
N ILE A 72 -2.05 -1.78 -4.31
CA ILE A 72 -2.89 -2.86 -3.77
C ILE A 72 -4.17 -2.30 -3.12
N VAL A 73 -4.06 -1.24 -2.32
CA VAL A 73 -5.22 -0.60 -1.69
C VAL A 73 -6.16 -0.01 -2.75
N LEU A 74 -5.62 0.69 -3.75
CA LEU A 74 -6.42 1.27 -4.84
C LEU A 74 -7.15 0.19 -5.63
N ASP A 75 -6.45 -0.85 -6.08
CA ASP A 75 -7.02 -1.95 -6.84
C ASP A 75 -8.08 -2.72 -6.06
N THR A 76 -7.81 -3.00 -4.77
CA THR A 76 -8.78 -3.67 -3.90
C THR A 76 -10.03 -2.80 -3.68
N SER A 77 -9.86 -1.48 -3.51
CA SER A 77 -10.99 -0.57 -3.34
C SER A 77 -11.85 -0.44 -4.60
N ALA A 78 -11.23 -0.45 -5.78
CA ALA A 78 -11.94 -0.42 -7.06
C ALA A 78 -12.76 -1.69 -7.28
N GLN A 79 -12.21 -2.85 -6.93
CA GLN A 79 -12.92 -4.13 -7.00
C GLN A 79 -14.10 -4.19 -6.02
N ALA A 80 -13.92 -3.67 -4.80
CA ALA A 80 -14.98 -3.60 -3.80
C ALA A 80 -16.13 -2.68 -4.25
N ALA A 81 -15.86 -1.59 -4.96
CA ALA A 81 -16.89 -0.70 -5.51
C ALA A 81 -17.66 -1.30 -6.71
N ALA A 82 -17.09 -2.30 -7.38
CA ALA A 82 -17.68 -2.98 -8.53
C ALA A 82 -18.51 -4.23 -8.16
N SER A 83 -18.49 -4.63 -6.88
CA SER A 83 -19.16 -5.82 -6.32
C SER A 83 -20.47 -5.45 -5.63
#